data_AF-A0A8J2KCB1-F1
#
_entry.id   AF-A0A8J2KCB1-F1
#
_cell.length_a   1.000
_cell.length_b   1.000
_cell.length_c   1.000
_cell.angle_alpha   90.00
_cell.angle_beta   90.00
_cell.angle_gamma   90.00
#
_symmetry.space_group_name_H-M   'P 1'
#
loop_
_entity.id
_entity.type
_entity.pdbx_description
1 polymer ?
#
loop_
_entity_poly.entity_id
_entity_poly.type
_entity_poly.pdbx_seq_one_letter_code
_entity_poly.pdbx_strand_id
1 'polypeptide(L)'
;MKFIIIVALIGLAAAAPQATQQRSKYADIYNIRSESDNKEDGTFRWSYENSDGSTAQQDGYIKNPNEPDPEQRIQVIQGSYSYTSPEGTPLSVSYVADENGFQASGDHLPTPPPIPEAIQKALAIIYANAASQTNAKPNNNNRFG
;
A
#
# COMPACT_ATOMS: atom_id res chain seq x y z
N MET A 1 47.91 -20.02 48.94
CA MET A 1 48.13 -19.25 47.69
C MET A 1 48.10 -20.10 46.40
N LYS A 2 48.21 -21.45 46.45
CA LYS A 2 48.15 -22.33 45.27
C LYS A 2 46.73 -22.71 44.81
N PHE A 3 45.72 -22.61 45.68
CA PHE A 3 44.33 -23.02 45.39
C PHE A 3 43.45 -21.93 44.77
N ILE A 4 43.80 -20.65 44.92
CA ILE A 4 43.03 -19.52 44.37
C ILE A 4 43.15 -19.45 42.83
N ILE A 5 44.28 -19.90 42.28
CA ILE A 5 44.55 -19.86 40.84
C ILE A 5 43.66 -20.86 40.08
N ILE A 6 43.33 -22.01 40.69
CA ILE A 6 42.52 -23.05 40.03
C ILE A 6 41.05 -22.63 39.93
N VAL A 7 40.52 -21.93 40.94
CA VAL A 7 39.14 -21.42 40.92
C VAL A 7 38.96 -20.31 39.87
N ALA A 8 39.98 -19.46 39.67
CA ALA A 8 39.94 -18.40 38.67
C ALA A 8 39.91 -18.94 37.22
N LEU A 9 40.58 -20.07 36.95
CA LEU A 9 40.57 -20.72 35.62
C LEU A 9 39.26 -21.43 35.31
N ILE A 10 38.59 -22.01 36.31
CA ILE A 10 37.28 -22.65 36.12
C ILE A 10 36.18 -21.60 35.93
N GLY A 11 36.28 -20.44 36.60
CA GLY A 11 35.36 -19.31 36.40
C GLY A 11 35.41 -18.71 34.98
N LEU A 12 36.58 -18.73 34.31
CA LEU A 12 36.71 -18.21 32.94
C LEU A 12 36.07 -19.12 31.88
N ALA A 13 35.97 -20.44 32.13
CA ALA A 13 35.38 -21.37 31.18
C ALA A 13 33.83 -21.34 31.18
N ALA A 14 33.21 -20.97 32.31
CA ALA A 14 31.76 -20.84 32.44
C ALA A 14 31.18 -19.53 31.85
N ALA A 15 32.05 -18.58 31.50
CA ALA A 15 31.69 -17.29 30.91
C ALA A 15 32.01 -17.20 29.41
N ALA A 16 32.34 -18.33 28.76
CA ALA A 16 32.40 -18.34 27.31
C ALA A 16 30.99 -18.03 26.77
N PRO A 17 30.79 -16.96 25.99
CA PRO A 17 29.49 -16.69 25.39
C PRO A 17 29.15 -17.92 24.55
N GLN A 18 28.12 -18.66 24.98
CA GLN A 18 27.46 -19.59 24.09
C GLN A 18 26.87 -18.71 22.99
N ALA A 19 27.61 -18.57 21.89
CA ALA A 19 27.04 -18.19 20.62
C ALA A 19 26.09 -19.32 20.24
N THR A 20 24.92 -19.33 20.87
CA THR A 20 23.77 -20.06 20.38
C THR A 20 23.53 -19.44 19.03
N GLN A 21 24.07 -20.05 17.98
CA GLN A 21 23.59 -19.85 16.63
C GLN A 21 22.16 -20.35 16.65
N GLN A 22 21.24 -19.49 17.11
CA GLN A 22 19.84 -19.59 16.76
C GLN A 22 19.84 -19.45 15.25
N ARG A 23 19.93 -20.60 14.57
CA ARG A 23 19.79 -20.69 13.14
C ARG A 23 18.36 -20.25 12.86
N SER A 24 18.20 -18.96 12.60
CA SER A 24 16.93 -18.38 12.20
C SER A 24 16.37 -19.26 11.08
N LYS A 25 15.15 -19.76 11.28
CA LYS A 25 14.42 -20.51 10.23
C LYS A 25 14.21 -19.64 8.98
N TYR A 26 14.32 -18.33 9.15
CA TYR A 26 14.26 -17.30 8.11
C TYR A 26 15.69 -16.90 7.73
N ALA A 27 15.96 -16.79 6.43
CA ALA A 27 17.19 -16.18 5.94
C ALA A 27 17.28 -14.74 6.47
N ASP A 28 18.48 -14.24 6.71
CA ASP A 28 18.67 -12.83 7.03
C ASP A 28 18.25 -11.99 5.81
N ILE A 29 17.15 -11.24 5.96
CA ILE A 29 16.65 -10.31 4.95
C ILE A 29 17.23 -8.94 5.25
N TYR A 30 17.93 -8.35 4.29
CA TYR A 30 18.54 -7.03 4.41
C TYR A 30 18.14 -6.12 3.26
N ASN A 31 18.20 -4.81 3.50
CA ASN A 31 17.88 -3.82 2.48
C ASN A 31 18.99 -3.76 1.41
N ILE A 32 18.62 -3.90 0.14
CA ILE A 32 19.52 -3.71 -1.02
C ILE A 32 19.52 -2.25 -1.45
N ARG A 33 18.32 -1.64 -1.53
CA ARG A 33 18.12 -0.27 -2.00
C ARG A 33 17.09 0.42 -1.15
N SER A 34 17.30 1.71 -0.91
CA SER A 34 16.36 2.58 -0.24
C SER A 34 16.48 3.98 -0.81
N GLU A 35 15.34 4.58 -1.16
CA GLU A 35 15.24 5.97 -1.61
C GLU A 35 14.18 6.68 -0.78
N SER A 36 14.43 7.94 -0.45
CA SER A 36 13.49 8.78 0.27
C SER A 36 13.68 10.23 -0.16
N ASP A 37 12.58 10.88 -0.53
CA ASP A 37 12.50 12.29 -0.88
C ASP A 37 11.31 12.90 -0.17
N ASN A 38 11.55 13.94 0.63
CA ASN A 38 10.52 14.66 1.36
C ASN A 38 10.63 16.14 0.99
N LYS A 39 9.52 16.74 0.56
CA LYS A 39 9.45 18.15 0.19
C LYS A 39 8.73 18.95 1.27
N GLU A 40 9.03 20.24 1.32
CA GLU A 40 8.41 21.17 2.27
C GLU A 40 6.91 21.38 2.02
N ASP A 41 6.42 21.09 0.81
CA ASP A 41 5.01 21.21 0.40
C ASP A 41 4.13 20.06 0.89
N GLY A 42 4.67 19.13 1.67
CA GLY A 42 3.97 17.93 2.15
C GLY A 42 3.91 16.79 1.13
N THR A 43 4.53 16.96 -0.05
CA THR A 43 4.76 15.84 -0.96
C THR A 43 5.96 15.02 -0.52
N PHE A 44 5.84 13.70 -0.63
CA PHE A 44 6.94 12.80 -0.33
C PHE A 44 6.90 11.58 -1.23
N ARG A 45 8.05 10.92 -1.36
CA ARG A 45 8.22 9.63 -2.01
C ARG A 45 9.22 8.79 -1.23
N TRP A 46 8.96 7.50 -1.11
CA TRP A 46 9.98 6.55 -0.67
C TRP A 46 9.84 5.24 -1.44
N SER A 47 10.94 4.51 -1.54
CA SER A 47 10.96 3.14 -2.04
C SER A 47 12.05 2.32 -1.39
N TYR A 48 11.86 1.01 -1.31
CA TYR A 48 12.89 0.08 -0.88
C TYR A 48 12.82 -1.26 -1.62
N GLU A 49 13.96 -1.95 -1.65
CA GLU A 49 14.13 -3.30 -2.14
C GLU A 49 14.96 -4.10 -1.14
N ASN A 50 14.52 -5.31 -0.81
CA ASN A 50 15.19 -6.20 0.12
C ASN A 50 15.82 -7.41 -0.60
N SER A 51 16.72 -8.10 0.09
CA SER A 51 17.50 -9.23 -0.44
C SER A 51 16.69 -10.46 -0.85
N ASP A 52 15.45 -10.57 -0.39
CA ASP A 52 14.49 -11.61 -0.77
C ASP A 52 13.66 -11.24 -2.02
N GLY A 53 13.94 -10.07 -2.62
CA GLY A 53 13.19 -9.53 -3.76
C GLY A 53 11.90 -8.82 -3.36
N SER A 54 11.58 -8.69 -2.07
CA SER A 54 10.45 -7.87 -1.64
C SER A 54 10.72 -6.39 -1.90
N THR A 55 9.72 -5.70 -2.43
CA THR A 55 9.80 -4.27 -2.77
C THR A 55 8.61 -3.53 -2.21
N ALA A 56 8.80 -2.25 -1.89
CA ALA A 56 7.68 -1.35 -1.67
C ALA A 56 8.03 0.07 -2.12
N GLN A 57 7.00 0.81 -2.52
CA GLN A 57 7.09 2.20 -2.90
C GLN A 57 5.82 2.94 -2.47
N GLN A 58 5.97 4.22 -2.16
CA GLN A 58 4.86 5.08 -1.79
C GLN A 58 5.15 6.52 -2.20
N ASP A 59 4.10 7.19 -2.65
CA ASP A 59 4.02 8.61 -2.90
C ASP A 59 2.90 9.20 -2.03
N GLY A 60 3.09 10.41 -1.53
CA GLY A 60 2.03 11.16 -0.87
C GLY A 60 2.03 12.62 -1.29
N TYR A 61 0.85 13.23 -1.27
CA TYR A 61 0.65 14.64 -1.56
C TYR A 61 -0.59 15.18 -0.81
N ILE A 62 -0.64 16.49 -0.60
CA ILE A 62 -1.81 17.15 -0.03
C ILE A 62 -2.75 17.56 -1.16
N LYS A 63 -3.99 17.06 -1.14
CA LYS A 63 -5.09 17.54 -1.97
C LYS A 63 -5.61 18.85 -1.37
N ASN A 64 -5.76 19.87 -2.22
CA ASN A 64 -6.09 21.25 -1.84
C ASN A 64 -5.08 21.88 -0.87
N PRO A 65 -3.78 22.00 -1.23
CA PRO A 65 -2.76 22.53 -0.32
C PRO A 65 -2.99 23.99 0.11
N ASN A 66 -3.77 24.74 -0.68
CA ASN A 66 -4.10 26.15 -0.40
C ASN A 66 -5.38 26.33 0.43
N GLU A 67 -5.99 25.24 0.92
CA GLU A 67 -7.20 25.31 1.73
C GLU A 67 -6.91 26.02 3.07
N PRO A 68 -7.57 27.16 3.37
CA PRO A 68 -7.36 27.93 4.60
C PRO A 68 -7.75 27.15 5.85
N ASP A 69 -8.73 26.24 5.75
CA ASP A 69 -9.08 25.34 6.84
C ASP A 69 -8.14 24.12 6.86
N PRO A 70 -7.27 23.98 7.87
CA PRO A 70 -6.36 22.84 7.95
C PRO A 70 -7.06 21.48 8.03
N GLU A 71 -8.31 21.43 8.51
CA GLU A 71 -9.06 20.18 8.62
C GLU A 71 -9.59 19.70 7.26
N GLN A 72 -9.65 20.58 6.27
CA GLN A 72 -10.10 20.27 4.91
C GLN A 72 -8.95 19.93 3.95
N ARG A 73 -7.69 20.04 4.41
CA ARG A 73 -6.53 19.54 3.66
C ARG A 73 -6.46 18.03 3.78
N ILE A 74 -6.64 17.34 2.65
CA ILE A 74 -6.66 15.88 2.62
C ILE A 74 -5.30 15.36 2.19
N GLN A 75 -4.64 14.59 3.05
CA GLN A 75 -3.43 13.86 2.66
C GLN A 75 -3.83 12.65 1.81
N VAL A 76 -3.35 12.62 0.57
CA VAL A 76 -3.48 11.45 -0.30
C VAL A 76 -2.17 10.67 -0.25
N ILE A 77 -2.28 9.35 -0.12
CA ILE A 77 -1.15 8.42 -0.15
C ILE A 77 -1.46 7.33 -1.16
N GLN A 78 -0.53 7.04 -2.05
CA GLN A 78 -0.64 5.93 -2.98
C GLN A 78 0.65 5.13 -2.96
N GLY A 79 0.57 3.82 -3.14
CA GLY A 79 1.76 2.99 -3.10
C GLY A 79 1.50 1.58 -3.59
N SER A 80 2.57 0.81 -3.60
CA SER A 80 2.53 -0.61 -3.92
C SER A 80 3.62 -1.36 -3.20
N TYR A 81 3.35 -2.61 -2.85
CA TYR A 81 4.36 -3.53 -2.32
C TYR A 81 4.24 -4.89 -2.99
N SER A 82 5.36 -5.59 -3.12
CA SER A 82 5.43 -6.93 -3.66
C SER A 82 6.30 -7.82 -2.78
N TYR A 83 5.90 -9.09 -2.66
CA TYR A 83 6.61 -10.11 -1.92
C TYR A 83 6.31 -11.50 -2.49
N THR A 84 7.18 -12.45 -2.22
CA THR A 84 6.96 -13.85 -2.62
C THR A 84 6.17 -14.57 -1.53
N SER A 85 5.06 -15.21 -1.90
CA SER A 85 4.25 -16.00 -0.97
C SER A 85 5.02 -17.23 -0.46
N PRO A 86 4.59 -17.87 0.64
CA PRO A 86 5.17 -19.14 1.09
C PRO A 86 5.13 -20.26 0.03
N GLU A 87 4.22 -20.16 -0.94
CA GLU A 87 4.07 -21.09 -2.06
C GLU A 87 4.98 -20.75 -3.27
N GLY A 88 5.80 -19.69 -3.16
CA GLY A 88 6.71 -19.25 -4.22
C GLY A 88 6.07 -18.33 -5.27
N THR A 89 4.83 -17.90 -5.08
CA THR A 89 4.13 -17.02 -6.04
C THR A 89 4.41 -15.56 -5.72
N PRO A 90 4.89 -14.73 -6.66
CA PRO A 90 5.01 -13.30 -6.45
C PRO A 90 3.63 -12.67 -6.32
N LEU A 91 3.40 -11.97 -5.21
CA LEU A 91 2.19 -11.22 -4.93
C LEU A 91 2.51 -9.73 -4.97
N SER A 92 1.54 -8.96 -5.45
CA SER A 92 1.61 -7.50 -5.45
C SER A 92 0.31 -6.93 -4.92
N VAL A 93 0.42 -5.84 -4.17
CA VAL A 93 -0.70 -5.03 -3.72
C VAL A 93 -0.42 -3.59 -4.11
N SER A 94 -1.42 -2.93 -4.67
CA SER A 94 -1.44 -1.48 -4.88
C SER A 94 -2.52 -0.87 -4.01
N TYR A 95 -2.32 0.36 -3.55
CA TYR A 95 -3.29 1.03 -2.69
C TYR A 95 -3.34 2.53 -2.91
N VAL A 96 -4.51 3.10 -2.58
CA VAL A 96 -4.75 4.53 -2.45
C VAL A 96 -5.45 4.77 -1.11
N ALA A 97 -4.97 5.75 -0.36
CA ALA A 97 -5.58 6.27 0.85
C ALA A 97 -5.90 7.75 0.64
N ASP A 98 -7.19 8.08 0.69
CA ASP A 98 -7.72 9.43 0.50
C ASP A 98 -8.91 9.68 1.44
N GLU A 99 -9.73 10.70 1.14
CA GLU A 99 -10.95 10.98 1.92
C GLU A 99 -11.96 9.81 2.00
N ASN A 100 -11.87 8.83 1.09
CA ASN A 100 -12.74 7.66 1.05
C ASN A 100 -12.14 6.47 1.84
N GLY A 101 -11.02 6.68 2.54
CA GLY A 101 -10.32 5.67 3.31
C GLY A 101 -9.29 4.89 2.49
N PHE A 102 -8.88 3.73 3.03
CA PHE A 102 -7.86 2.88 2.42
C PHE A 102 -8.48 1.90 1.43
N GLN A 103 -8.01 1.96 0.18
CA GLN A 103 -8.50 1.17 -0.94
C GLN A 103 -7.33 0.38 -1.52
N ALA A 104 -7.29 -0.93 -1.28
CA ALA A 104 -6.26 -1.83 -1.80
C ALA A 104 -6.79 -2.71 -2.94
N SER A 105 -5.90 -3.02 -3.87
CA SER A 105 -6.13 -3.91 -5.00
C SER A 105 -4.96 -4.87 -5.15
N GLY A 106 -5.26 -6.14 -5.41
CA GLY A 106 -4.29 -7.20 -5.67
C GLY A 106 -5.02 -8.51 -5.94
N ASP A 107 -4.46 -9.36 -6.81
CA ASP A 107 -5.15 -10.58 -7.31
C ASP A 107 -5.48 -11.60 -6.21
N HIS A 108 -4.81 -11.51 -5.06
CA HIS A 108 -5.01 -12.39 -3.92
C HIS A 108 -5.92 -11.78 -2.84
N LEU A 109 -6.37 -10.54 -3.01
CA LEU A 109 -7.27 -9.88 -2.06
C LEU A 109 -8.72 -10.31 -2.32
N PRO A 110 -9.55 -10.42 -1.26
CA PRO A 110 -10.97 -10.66 -1.43
C PRO A 110 -11.60 -9.55 -2.27
N THR A 111 -12.18 -9.91 -3.41
CA THR A 111 -12.98 -8.97 -4.19
C THR A 111 -14.41 -8.91 -3.63
N PRO A 112 -15.06 -7.74 -3.61
CA PRO A 112 -16.48 -7.67 -3.31
C PRO A 112 -17.27 -8.57 -4.29
N PRO A 113 -18.41 -9.13 -3.85
CA PRO A 113 -19.22 -9.97 -4.72
C PRO A 113 -19.66 -9.21 -5.98
N PRO A 114 -19.83 -9.90 -7.11
CA PRO A 114 -20.26 -9.26 -8.35
C PRO A 114 -21.61 -8.56 -8.17
N ILE A 115 -21.76 -7.41 -8.84
CA ILE A 115 -23.01 -6.65 -8.83
C ILE A 115 -24.16 -7.54 -9.34
N PRO A 116 -25.29 -7.67 -8.61
CA PRO A 116 -26.44 -8.45 -9.05
C PRO A 116 -26.94 -8.08 -10.45
N GLU A 117 -27.34 -9.08 -11.24
CA GLU A 117 -27.80 -8.90 -12.64
C GLU A 117 -28.96 -7.89 -12.76
N ALA A 118 -29.85 -7.84 -11.78
CA ALA A 118 -30.95 -6.89 -11.74
C ALA A 118 -30.48 -5.42 -11.76
N ILE A 119 -29.38 -5.11 -11.05
CA ILE A 119 -28.80 -3.77 -11.01
C ILE A 119 -28.15 -3.45 -12.36
N GLN A 120 -27.47 -4.42 -12.97
CA GLN A 120 -26.89 -4.25 -14.32
C GLN A 120 -27.97 -3.98 -15.37
N LYS A 121 -29.09 -4.73 -15.32
CA LYS A 121 -30.26 -4.51 -16.19
C LYS A 121 -30.89 -3.14 -15.97
N ALA A 122 -31.07 -2.72 -14.72
CA ALA A 122 -31.61 -1.41 -14.39
C ALA A 122 -30.71 -0.29 -14.94
N LEU A 123 -29.39 -0.38 -14.77
CA LEU A 123 -28.42 0.57 -15.32
C LEU A 123 -28.51 0.61 -16.85
N ALA A 124 -28.55 -0.54 -17.52
CA ALA A 124 -28.68 -0.60 -18.99
C ALA A 124 -29.96 0.08 -19.50
N ILE A 125 -31.09 -0.11 -18.80
CA ILE A 125 -32.36 0.57 -19.13
C ILE A 125 -32.23 2.09 -18.93
N ILE A 126 -31.63 2.53 -17.83
CA ILE A 126 -31.41 3.96 -17.55
C ILE A 126 -30.55 4.58 -18.66
N TYR A 127 -29.45 3.93 -19.06
CA TYR A 127 -28.58 4.41 -20.15
C TYR A 127 -29.31 4.45 -21.50
N ALA A 128 -30.09 3.42 -21.84
CA ALA A 128 -30.86 3.38 -23.09
C ALA A 128 -31.91 4.51 -23.16
N ASN A 129 -32.60 4.78 -22.05
CA ASN A 129 -33.58 5.86 -21.95
C ASN A 129 -32.91 7.23 -22.05
N ALA A 130 -31.77 7.43 -21.37
CA ALA A 130 -31.02 8.68 -21.44
C ALA A 130 -30.50 8.97 -22.86
N ALA A 131 -29.98 7.95 -23.57
CA ALA A 131 -29.55 8.08 -24.96
C ALA A 131 -30.70 8.35 -25.95
N SER A 132 -31.91 7.91 -25.62
CA SER A 132 -33.12 8.18 -26.40
C SER A 132 -33.60 9.63 -26.22
N GLN A 133 -33.40 10.21 -25.03
CA GLN A 133 -33.79 11.61 -24.75
C GLN A 133 -32.81 12.64 -25.32
N THR A 134 -31.51 12.33 -25.43
CA THR A 134 -30.53 13.24 -26.06
C THR A 134 -30.68 13.35 -27.58
N ASN A 135 -31.33 12.38 -28.23
CA ASN A 135 -31.63 12.40 -29.66
C ASN A 135 -32.99 13.06 -30.01
N ALA A 136 -33.75 13.53 -29.02
CA ALA A 136 -34.96 14.30 -29.25
C ALA A 136 -34.60 15.75 -29.64
N LYS A 137 -34.53 16.00 -30.95
CA LYS A 137 -34.33 17.30 -31.63
C LYS A 137 -35.04 18.45 -30.89
N PRO A 138 -34.38 19.60 -30.60
CA PRO A 138 -35.06 20.73 -29.95
C PRO A 138 -36.18 21.26 -30.87
N ASN A 139 -37.41 21.22 -30.37
CA ASN A 139 -38.60 21.79 -31.02
C ASN A 139 -38.49 23.32 -31.02
N ASN A 140 -38.12 23.92 -32.15
CA ASN A 140 -37.96 25.37 -32.30
C ASN A 140 -39.26 26.08 -32.76
N ASN A 141 -40.39 25.80 -32.11
CA ASN A 141 -41.67 26.42 -32.47
C ASN A 141 -42.00 27.71 -31.70
N ASN A 142 -41.03 28.60 -31.50
CA ASN A 142 -41.30 29.98 -31.08
C ASN A 142 -41.03 30.93 -32.26
N ARG A 143 -42.00 31.02 -33.17
CA ARG A 143 -42.10 32.10 -34.17
C ARG A 143 -43.23 33.04 -33.73
N PHE A 144 -42.80 34.22 -33.31
CA PHE A 144 -43.57 35.37 -32.86
C PHE A 144 -44.78 35.70 -33.74
N GLY A 145 -45.90 36.03 -33.09
CA GLY A 145 -47.01 36.82 -33.63
C GLY A 145 -47.11 38.13 -32.86
#